data_AF-A0A2P2JYI1-F1
#
_entry.id   AF-A0A2P2JYI1-F1
#
_cell.length_a   1.000
_cell.length_b   1.000
_cell.length_c   1.000
_cell.angle_alpha   90.00
_cell.angle_beta   90.00
_cell.angle_gamma   90.00
#
_symmetry.space_group_name_H-M   'P 1'
#
loop_
_entity.id
_entity.type
_entity.pdbx_description
1 polymer ?
#
loop_
_entity_poly.entity_id
_entity_poly.type
_entity_poly.pdbx_seq_one_letter_code
_entity_poly.pdbx_strand_id
1 'polypeptide(L)'
;MDGIEQWKNEAQQWLQQGIDYAQQIPPTQLYAAVAVLIFTTIFLLAVRLFKRTKSNTIVLTGLSGSGKTVLFYQLRDGSSHQGTVTSMEPNEGTFILNSEISKKGKIKPVHLVDVPGHSRLRPKLDEFLPQAAGIVFVVDALEFIPNLRAISEYLYDILTKGSVVKKKVPVVICCNKTDKVTAHTKEFIRKQLEKEMYVSRFFLLLLFEF
;
A
#
# COMPACT_ATOMS: atom_id res chain seq x y z
N MET A 1 1.42 30.41 43.44
CA MET A 1 2.49 29.39 43.55
C MET A 1 2.06 28.23 44.47
N ASP A 2 1.04 28.45 45.30
CA ASP A 2 0.57 27.56 46.37
C ASP A 2 -0.09 26.25 45.90
N GLY A 3 -0.74 26.24 44.72
CA GLY A 3 -1.40 25.03 44.20
C GLY A 3 -0.45 23.90 43.79
N ILE A 4 0.80 24.22 43.43
CA ILE A 4 1.84 23.23 43.07
C ILE A 4 2.40 22.57 44.33
N GLU A 5 2.51 23.32 45.44
CA GLU A 5 2.97 22.78 46.72
C GLU A 5 1.93 21.87 47.36
N GLN A 6 0.64 22.21 47.28
CA GLN A 6 -0.45 21.33 47.73
C GLN A 6 -0.46 19.99 46.98
N TRP A 7 -0.34 20.04 45.65
CA TRP A 7 -0.27 18.82 44.82
C TRP A 7 0.93 17.94 45.15
N LYS A 8 2.09 18.56 45.45
CA LYS A 8 3.28 17.84 45.89
C LYS A 8 3.06 17.12 47.21
N ASN A 9 2.43 17.79 48.17
CA ASN A 9 2.19 17.24 49.50
C ASN A 9 1.18 16.10 49.48
N GLU A 10 0.10 16.22 48.71
CA GLU A 10 -0.86 15.14 48.49
C GLU A 10 -0.22 13.94 47.78
N ALA A 11 0.60 14.17 46.75
CA ALA A 11 1.33 13.11 46.07
C ALA A 11 2.31 12.37 47.00
N GLN A 12 3.01 13.10 47.88
CA GLN A 12 3.90 12.51 48.88
C GLN A 12 3.15 11.65 49.90
N GLN A 13 1.98 12.11 50.37
CA GLN A 13 1.14 11.35 51.30
C GLN A 13 0.63 10.04 50.67
N TRP A 14 0.19 10.10 49.41
CA TRP A 14 -0.23 8.92 48.66
C TRP A 14 0.92 7.94 48.43
N LEU A 15 2.11 8.45 48.16
CA LEU A 15 3.31 7.63 47.97
C LEU A 15 3.68 6.90 49.27
N GLN A 16 3.65 7.60 50.40
CA GLN A 16 3.97 7.03 51.71
C GLN A 16 2.94 5.97 52.13
N GLN A 17 1.65 6.25 51.96
CA GLN A 17 0.61 5.25 52.19
C GLN A 17 0.80 4.01 51.32
N GLY A 18 1.15 4.17 50.04
CA GLY A 18 1.42 3.05 49.14
C GLY A 18 2.59 2.17 49.59
N ILE A 19 3.64 2.76 50.18
CA ILE A 19 4.82 2.04 50.69
C ILE A 19 4.47 1.26 51.97
N ASP A 20 3.68 1.84 52.87
CA ASP A 20 3.26 1.18 54.11
C ASP A 20 2.32 -0.01 53.83
N TYR A 21 1.42 0.13 52.85
CA TYR A 21 0.59 -0.98 52.36
C TYR A 21 1.42 -2.09 51.68
N ALA A 22 2.47 -1.72 50.94
CA ALA A 22 3.38 -2.68 50.31
C ALA A 22 4.16 -3.51 51.35
N GLN A 23 4.50 -2.94 52.51
CA GLN A 23 5.22 -3.64 53.58
C GLN A 23 4.36 -4.64 54.37
N GLN A 24 3.03 -4.48 54.38
CA GLN A 24 2.12 -5.44 55.05
C GLN A 24 1.87 -6.72 54.24
N ILE A 25 2.20 -6.72 52.95
CA ILE A 25 1.98 -7.85 52.03
C ILE A 25 3.20 -8.78 52.08
N PRO A 26 3.03 -10.11 52.12
CA PRO A 26 4.16 -11.04 52.09
C PRO A 26 5.02 -10.81 50.84
N PRO A 27 6.37 -10.78 50.96
CA PRO A 27 7.27 -10.33 49.90
C PRO A 27 7.13 -11.15 48.61
N THR A 28 6.77 -12.43 48.71
CA THR A 28 6.55 -13.32 47.55
C THR A 28 5.38 -12.88 46.66
N GLN A 29 4.27 -12.41 47.24
CA GLN A 29 3.13 -11.92 46.48
C GLN A 29 3.44 -10.59 45.80
N LEU A 30 4.28 -9.75 46.43
CA LEU A 30 4.69 -8.47 45.88
C LEU A 30 5.62 -8.64 44.68
N TYR A 31 6.62 -9.52 44.76
CA TYR A 31 7.45 -9.88 43.61
C TYR A 31 6.63 -10.48 42.46
N ALA A 32 5.67 -11.36 42.76
CA ALA A 32 4.79 -11.94 41.75
C ALA A 32 3.92 -10.87 41.06
N ALA A 33 3.32 -9.96 41.83
CA ALA A 33 2.49 -8.88 41.30
C ALA A 33 3.29 -7.93 40.39
N VAL A 34 4.49 -7.53 40.81
CA VAL A 34 5.39 -6.68 40.01
C VAL A 34 5.81 -7.40 38.73
N ALA A 35 6.16 -8.69 38.80
CA ALA A 35 6.52 -9.48 37.62
C ALA A 35 5.37 -9.57 36.60
N VAL A 36 4.14 -9.79 37.07
CA VAL A 36 2.94 -9.81 36.21
C VAL A 36 2.71 -8.44 35.57
N LEU A 37 2.90 -7.35 36.31
CA LEU A 37 2.71 -5.99 35.82
C LEU A 37 3.77 -5.62 34.76
N ILE A 38 5.03 -6.03 34.96
CA ILE A 38 6.10 -5.86 33.96
C ILE A 38 5.84 -6.71 32.72
N PHE A 39 5.44 -7.97 32.89
CA PHE A 39 5.17 -8.86 31.77
C PHE A 39 4.00 -8.36 30.91
N THR A 40 2.91 -7.92 31.56
CA THR A 40 1.73 -7.39 30.87
C THR A 40 2.03 -6.07 30.16
N THR A 41 2.81 -5.18 30.76
CA THR A 41 3.22 -3.92 30.10
C THR A 41 4.14 -4.18 28.90
N ILE A 42 5.12 -5.07 29.02
CA ILE A 42 5.98 -5.49 27.90
C ILE A 42 5.15 -6.15 26.79
N PHE A 43 4.24 -7.06 27.14
CA PHE A 43 3.37 -7.73 26.18
C PHE A 43 2.47 -6.73 25.43
N LEU A 44 1.85 -5.79 26.15
CA LEU A 44 1.03 -4.74 25.53
C LEU A 44 1.85 -3.81 24.63
N LEU A 45 3.07 -3.45 25.03
CA LEU A 45 3.98 -2.65 24.20
C LEU A 45 4.41 -3.41 22.95
N ALA A 46 4.77 -4.69 23.09
CA ALA A 46 5.10 -5.55 21.96
C ALA A 46 3.92 -5.65 20.98
N VAL A 47 2.71 -5.97 21.48
CA VAL A 47 1.50 -6.05 20.64
C VAL A 47 1.21 -4.73 19.93
N ARG A 48 1.42 -3.58 20.59
CA ARG A 48 1.25 -2.26 19.97
C ARG A 48 2.32 -1.98 18.91
N LEU A 49 3.57 -2.37 19.14
CA LEU A 49 4.67 -2.18 18.20
C LEU A 49 4.55 -3.10 16.97
N PHE A 50 4.05 -4.32 17.17
CA PHE A 50 3.78 -5.28 16.10
C PHE A 50 2.48 -5.00 15.34
N LYS A 51 1.70 -4.00 15.77
CA LYS A 51 0.45 -3.62 15.11
C LYS A 51 0.78 -2.97 13.76
N ARG A 52 0.79 -3.78 12.70
CA ARG A 52 1.01 -3.32 11.32
C ARG A 52 0.08 -2.16 10.98
N THR A 53 0.68 -1.08 10.48
CA THR A 53 -0.04 0.01 9.81
C THR A 53 -0.79 -0.56 8.60
N LYS A 54 -2.08 -0.21 8.47
CA LYS A 54 -2.85 -0.58 7.28
C LYS A 54 -2.33 0.25 6.11
N SER A 55 -1.95 -0.41 5.03
CA SER A 55 -1.63 0.26 3.78
C SER A 55 -2.91 0.87 3.20
N ASN A 56 -2.85 2.15 2.82
CA ASN A 56 -3.90 2.86 2.09
C ASN A 56 -3.43 3.30 0.68
N THR A 57 -2.29 2.79 0.23
CA THR A 57 -1.65 3.22 -1.01
C THR A 57 -2.15 2.43 -2.21
N ILE A 58 -2.69 3.10 -3.22
CA ILE A 58 -2.97 2.53 -4.54
C ILE A 58 -1.84 2.93 -5.48
N VAL A 59 -1.21 1.95 -6.12
CA VAL A 59 -0.10 2.18 -7.04
C VAL A 59 -0.59 2.07 -8.48
N LEU A 60 -0.41 3.11 -9.28
CA LEU A 60 -0.61 3.11 -10.72
C LEU A 60 0.69 2.69 -11.41
N THR A 61 0.60 1.68 -12.28
CA THR A 61 1.74 1.12 -13.00
C THR A 61 1.31 0.63 -14.38
N GLY A 62 2.25 0.34 -15.27
CA GLY A 62 2.00 -0.01 -16.68
C GLY A 62 3.00 0.64 -17.63
N LEU A 63 2.99 0.26 -18.91
CA LEU A 63 3.95 0.75 -19.89
C LEU A 63 3.91 2.27 -20.09
N SER A 64 5.01 2.84 -20.56
CA SER A 64 5.06 4.25 -20.95
C SER A 64 4.02 4.55 -22.04
N GLY A 65 3.37 5.71 -21.97
CA GLY A 65 2.32 6.08 -22.94
C GLY A 65 0.94 5.47 -22.68
N SER A 66 0.76 4.59 -21.70
CA SER A 66 -0.56 3.99 -21.38
C SER A 66 -1.57 4.96 -20.75
N GLY A 67 -1.12 6.15 -20.33
CA GLY A 67 -1.98 7.20 -19.77
C GLY A 67 -2.13 7.19 -18.24
N LYS A 68 -1.20 6.56 -17.50
CA LYS A 68 -1.18 6.55 -16.03
C LYS A 68 -1.28 7.95 -15.41
N THR A 69 -0.47 8.89 -15.90
CA THR A 69 -0.43 10.27 -15.40
C THR A 69 -1.73 11.03 -15.69
N VAL A 70 -2.34 10.81 -16.86
CA VAL A 70 -3.67 11.36 -17.16
C VAL A 70 -4.71 10.80 -16.20
N LEU A 71 -4.68 9.49 -15.95
CA LEU A 71 -5.58 8.83 -15.00
C LEU A 71 -5.38 9.35 -13.56
N PHE A 72 -4.12 9.60 -13.14
CA PHE A 72 -3.81 10.20 -11.85
C PHE A 72 -4.47 11.57 -11.68
N TYR A 73 -4.30 12.47 -12.65
CA TYR A 73 -4.89 13.80 -12.59
C TYR A 73 -6.41 13.79 -12.73
N GLN A 74 -6.98 12.87 -13.51
CA GLN A 74 -8.44 12.68 -13.58
C GLN A 74 -9.03 12.25 -12.24
N LEU A 75 -8.37 11.33 -11.53
CA LEU A 75 -8.81 10.87 -10.21
C LEU A 75 -8.64 11.95 -9.13
N ARG A 76 -7.63 12.81 -9.28
CA ARG A 76 -7.32 13.90 -8.35
C ARG A 76 -8.23 15.11 -8.52
N ASP A 77 -8.27 15.67 -9.72
CA ASP A 77 -8.82 17.00 -10.00
C ASP A 77 -10.14 16.94 -10.80
N GLY A 78 -10.55 15.76 -11.28
CA GLY A 78 -11.73 15.59 -12.15
C GLY A 78 -11.55 16.16 -13.56
N SER A 79 -10.43 16.82 -13.87
CA SER A 79 -10.13 17.41 -15.18
C SER A 79 -9.15 16.55 -15.99
N SER A 80 -9.47 16.31 -17.26
CA SER A 80 -8.54 15.73 -18.24
C SER A 80 -7.56 16.81 -18.70
N HIS A 81 -6.42 16.93 -18.01
CA HIS A 81 -5.32 17.78 -18.48
C HIS A 81 -4.81 17.25 -19.83
N GLN A 82 -5.04 17.99 -20.91
CA GLN A 82 -4.51 17.66 -22.23
C GLN A 82 -3.04 18.07 -22.29
N GLY A 83 -2.14 17.11 -22.58
CA GLY A 83 -0.71 17.38 -22.77
C GLY A 83 0.19 17.02 -21.58
N THR A 84 0.07 15.81 -21.03
CA THR A 84 1.03 15.32 -20.02
C THR A 84 2.29 14.76 -20.70
N VAL A 85 3.46 15.29 -20.35
CA VAL A 85 4.77 14.70 -20.69
C VAL A 85 5.09 13.52 -19.76
N THR A 86 5.99 12.62 -20.18
CA THR A 86 6.38 11.45 -19.39
C THR A 86 7.01 11.86 -18.05
N SER A 87 6.41 11.45 -16.92
CA SER A 87 6.93 11.74 -15.58
C SER A 87 8.32 11.14 -15.36
N MET A 88 9.30 11.97 -14.99
CA MET A 88 10.67 11.56 -14.65
C MET A 88 10.81 11.15 -13.16
N GLU A 89 9.86 11.58 -12.32
CA GLU A 89 9.77 11.31 -10.88
C GLU A 89 8.39 10.72 -10.51
N PRO A 90 8.29 9.87 -9.48
CA PRO A 90 7.01 9.36 -8.98
C PRO A 90 6.13 10.50 -8.47
N ASN A 91 4.89 10.58 -8.93
CA ASN A 91 3.93 11.57 -8.43
C ASN A 91 3.13 10.95 -7.29
N GLU A 92 3.27 11.51 -6.10
CA GLU A 92 2.53 11.07 -4.91
C GLU A 92 1.41 12.06 -4.61
N GLY A 93 0.25 11.54 -4.24
CA GLY A 93 -0.85 12.40 -3.86
C GLY A 93 -1.88 11.68 -3.01
N THR A 94 -2.16 12.27 -1.84
CA THR A 94 -3.22 11.78 -0.96
C THR A 94 -4.51 12.49 -1.34
N PHE A 95 -5.48 11.75 -1.87
CA PHE A 95 -6.76 12.33 -2.27
C PHE A 95 -7.93 11.56 -1.66
N ILE A 96 -8.99 12.32 -1.40
CA ILE A 96 -10.29 11.76 -1.07
C ILE A 96 -10.91 11.39 -2.40
N LEU A 97 -11.14 10.10 -2.65
CA LEU A 97 -11.86 9.67 -3.85
C LEU A 97 -13.28 10.26 -3.81
N ASN A 98 -13.67 10.96 -4.88
CA ASN A 98 -15.02 11.56 -5.01
C ASN A 98 -16.16 10.55 -4.82
N SER A 99 -15.90 9.25 -5.01
CA SER A 99 -16.85 8.17 -4.71
C SER A 99 -17.25 8.10 -3.23
N GLU A 100 -16.37 8.49 -2.30
CA GLU A 100 -16.65 8.48 -0.86
C GLU A 100 -17.49 9.68 -0.40
N ILE A 101 -17.53 10.77 -1.17
CA ILE A 101 -18.38 11.93 -0.88
C ILE A 101 -19.88 11.54 -1.03
N SER A 102 -20.18 10.55 -1.87
CA SER A 102 -21.56 10.11 -2.15
C SER A 102 -22.08 9.03 -1.18
N LYS A 103 -21.21 8.29 -0.48
CA LYS A 103 -21.63 7.27 0.50
C LYS A 103 -21.36 7.79 1.90
N LYS A 104 -22.39 7.81 2.77
CA LYS A 104 -22.36 8.18 4.20
C LYS A 104 -21.44 7.29 5.09
N GLY A 105 -20.24 6.95 4.62
CA GLY A 105 -19.22 6.19 5.32
C GLY A 105 -18.01 7.07 5.67
N LYS A 106 -17.20 6.62 6.63
CA LYS A 106 -15.96 7.29 7.03
C LYS A 106 -15.07 7.51 5.80
N ILE A 107 -14.87 8.76 5.43
CA ILE A 107 -13.99 9.19 4.34
C ILE A 107 -12.57 8.74 4.69
N LYS A 108 -12.01 7.81 3.91
CA LYS A 108 -10.63 7.35 4.06
C LYS A 108 -9.80 7.96 2.94
N PRO A 109 -8.82 8.82 3.28
CA PRO A 109 -7.91 9.33 2.28
C PRO A 109 -7.16 8.15 1.66
N VAL A 110 -7.20 8.08 0.32
CA VAL A 110 -6.45 7.08 -0.45
C VAL A 110 -5.20 7.75 -0.98
N HIS A 111 -4.06 7.12 -0.70
CA HIS A 111 -2.78 7.59 -1.21
C HIS A 111 -2.58 7.00 -2.60
N LEU A 112 -2.61 7.83 -3.64
CA LEU A 112 -2.39 7.39 -5.02
C LEU A 112 -0.95 7.72 -5.41
N VAL A 113 -0.25 6.74 -5.98
CA VAL A 113 1.12 6.90 -6.46
C VAL A 113 1.17 6.58 -7.95
N ASP A 114 1.57 7.54 -8.78
CA ASP A 114 1.89 7.33 -10.19
C ASP A 114 3.37 6.99 -10.33
N VAL A 115 3.67 5.73 -10.66
CA VAL A 115 5.05 5.28 -10.90
C VAL A 115 5.35 5.34 -12.39
N PRO A 116 6.43 6.01 -12.81
CA PRO A 116 6.83 6.08 -14.21
C PRO A 116 7.01 4.69 -14.85
N GLY A 117 6.42 4.50 -16.02
CA GLY A 117 6.43 3.23 -16.75
C GLY A 117 7.68 2.97 -17.59
N HIS A 118 8.70 3.84 -17.49
CA HIS A 118 9.93 3.68 -18.25
C HIS A 118 10.83 2.64 -17.58
N SER A 119 11.52 1.80 -18.36
CA SER A 119 12.27 0.64 -17.83
C SER A 119 13.28 1.00 -16.74
N ARG A 120 13.90 2.19 -16.84
CA ARG A 120 14.88 2.70 -15.85
C ARG A 120 14.27 3.09 -14.50
N LEU A 121 12.97 3.38 -14.45
CA LEU A 121 12.27 3.85 -13.26
C LEU A 121 11.46 2.73 -12.58
N ARG A 122 11.44 1.52 -13.16
CA ARG A 122 10.84 0.33 -12.56
C ARG A 122 11.39 -0.03 -11.17
N PRO A 123 12.68 0.18 -10.83
CA PRO A 123 13.16 -0.07 -9.47
C PRO A 123 12.50 0.82 -8.41
N LYS A 124 12.08 2.04 -8.76
CA LYS A 124 11.33 2.92 -7.83
C LYS A 124 9.98 2.31 -7.44
N LEU A 125 9.40 1.44 -8.27
CA LEU A 125 8.18 0.70 -7.93
C LEU A 125 8.37 -0.17 -6.68
N ASP A 126 9.57 -0.73 -6.47
CA ASP A 126 9.85 -1.63 -5.35
C ASP A 126 9.82 -0.94 -3.99
N GLU A 127 9.97 0.38 -3.94
CA GLU A 127 9.84 1.18 -2.73
C GLU A 127 8.36 1.32 -2.30
N PHE A 128 7.44 1.34 -3.27
CA PHE A 128 6.02 1.55 -3.04
C PHE A 128 5.21 0.26 -2.89
N LEU A 129 5.64 -0.84 -3.51
CA LEU A 129 4.94 -2.14 -3.43
C LEU A 129 4.77 -2.67 -1.99
N PRO A 130 5.76 -2.54 -1.07
CA PRO A 130 5.57 -2.90 0.32
C PRO A 130 4.49 -2.08 1.01
N GLN A 131 4.12 -0.90 0.51
CA GLN A 131 3.09 -0.04 1.09
C GLN A 131 1.76 -0.12 0.34
N ALA A 132 1.71 -0.87 -0.76
CA ALA A 132 0.52 -0.98 -1.59
C ALA A 132 -0.62 -1.75 -0.89
N ALA A 133 -1.81 -1.16 -0.92
CA ALA A 133 -3.10 -1.78 -0.63
C ALA A 133 -3.73 -2.39 -1.90
N GLY A 134 -3.39 -1.85 -3.07
CA GLY A 134 -3.84 -2.32 -4.37
C GLY A 134 -2.96 -1.77 -5.49
N ILE A 135 -2.96 -2.47 -6.62
CA ILE A 135 -2.19 -2.10 -7.81
C ILE A 135 -3.17 -1.96 -8.98
N VAL A 136 -3.09 -0.84 -9.70
CA VAL A 136 -3.81 -0.63 -10.95
C VAL A 136 -2.80 -0.66 -12.09
N PHE A 137 -2.90 -1.69 -12.90
CA PHE A 137 -2.05 -1.90 -14.06
C PHE A 137 -2.75 -1.35 -15.31
N VAL A 138 -2.28 -0.20 -15.80
CA VAL A 138 -2.88 0.55 -16.91
C VAL A 138 -2.30 0.10 -18.24
N VAL A 139 -3.18 -0.37 -19.12
CA VAL A 139 -2.88 -0.88 -20.47
C VAL A 139 -3.49 0.06 -21.50
N ASP A 140 -2.73 0.38 -22.55
CA ASP A 140 -3.27 1.07 -23.72
C ASP A 140 -4.06 0.08 -24.59
N ALA A 141 -5.36 0.29 -24.74
CA ALA A 141 -6.21 -0.57 -25.56
C ALA A 141 -6.01 -0.40 -27.07
N LEU A 142 -5.35 0.68 -27.52
CA LEU A 142 -5.09 0.96 -28.93
C LEU A 142 -3.81 0.29 -29.42
N GLU A 143 -2.74 0.44 -28.64
CA GLU A 143 -1.41 -0.09 -28.96
C GLU A 143 -1.13 -1.39 -28.20
N PHE A 144 -2.16 -2.22 -28.01
CA PHE A 144 -2.04 -3.44 -27.21
C PHE A 144 -1.25 -4.54 -27.91
N ILE A 145 -1.59 -4.89 -29.16
CA ILE A 145 -0.93 -5.95 -29.92
C ILE A 145 0.58 -5.77 -30.07
N PRO A 146 1.10 -4.62 -30.55
CA PRO A 146 2.55 -4.46 -30.72
C PRO A 146 3.30 -4.51 -29.39
N ASN A 147 2.66 -4.12 -28.29
CA ASN A 147 3.26 -4.08 -26.96
C ASN A 147 2.94 -5.32 -26.10
N LEU A 148 2.18 -6.30 -26.61
CA LEU A 148 1.63 -7.43 -25.82
C LEU A 148 2.70 -8.11 -24.98
N ARG A 149 3.84 -8.44 -25.60
CA ARG A 149 4.97 -9.09 -24.93
C ARG A 149 5.57 -8.24 -23.82
N ALA A 150 5.80 -6.95 -24.07
CA ALA A 150 6.35 -6.05 -23.05
C ALA A 150 5.35 -5.84 -21.89
N ILE A 151 4.04 -5.85 -22.18
CA ILE A 151 2.98 -5.76 -21.19
C ILE A 151 2.94 -7.03 -20.33
N SER A 152 2.97 -8.21 -20.95
CA SER A 152 2.91 -9.50 -20.25
C SER A 152 4.14 -9.73 -19.37
N GLU A 153 5.34 -9.46 -19.89
CA GLU A 153 6.59 -9.53 -19.13
C GLU A 153 6.52 -8.60 -17.92
N TYR A 154 6.10 -7.35 -18.11
CA TYR A 154 6.02 -6.41 -17.00
C TYR A 154 4.95 -6.78 -15.96
N LEU A 155 3.80 -7.27 -16.41
CA LEU A 155 2.75 -7.76 -15.51
C LEU A 155 3.23 -8.98 -14.72
N TYR A 156 3.95 -9.89 -15.37
CA TYR A 156 4.54 -11.06 -14.74
C TYR A 156 5.57 -10.68 -13.67
N ASP A 157 6.46 -9.72 -13.97
CA ASP A 157 7.43 -9.19 -13.01
C ASP A 157 6.71 -8.66 -11.76
N ILE A 158 5.61 -7.90 -11.92
CA ILE A 158 4.85 -7.36 -10.79
C ILE A 158 4.19 -8.47 -9.97
N LEU A 159 3.59 -9.47 -10.62
CA LEU A 159 2.88 -10.56 -9.96
C LEU A 159 3.80 -11.52 -9.22
N THR A 160 5.06 -11.65 -9.66
CA THR A 160 6.06 -12.52 -9.04
C THR A 160 6.85 -11.85 -7.92
N LYS A 161 6.77 -10.52 -7.77
CA LYS A 161 7.45 -9.79 -6.69
C LYS A 161 7.00 -10.28 -5.30
N GLY A 162 7.99 -10.59 -4.45
CA GLY A 162 7.76 -11.12 -3.11
C GLY A 162 6.85 -10.25 -2.23
N SER A 163 6.92 -8.93 -2.35
CA SER A 163 6.04 -7.99 -1.63
C SER A 163 4.56 -8.16 -2.00
N VAL A 164 4.28 -8.38 -3.28
CA VAL A 164 2.92 -8.57 -3.82
C VAL A 164 2.37 -9.92 -3.40
N VAL A 165 3.17 -10.99 -3.57
CA VAL A 165 2.79 -12.37 -3.21
C VAL A 165 2.57 -12.53 -1.72
N LYS A 166 3.49 -12.03 -0.87
CA LYS A 166 3.42 -12.16 0.59
C LYS A 166 2.20 -11.45 1.18
N LYS A 167 1.80 -10.32 0.61
CA LYS A 167 0.63 -9.53 1.05
C LYS A 167 -0.66 -9.88 0.34
N LYS A 168 -0.61 -10.68 -0.74
CA LYS A 168 -1.73 -10.95 -1.64
C LYS A 168 -2.41 -9.65 -2.10
N VAL A 169 -1.60 -8.72 -2.60
CA VAL A 169 -2.09 -7.39 -3.04
C VAL A 169 -3.01 -7.58 -4.26
N PRO A 170 -4.24 -7.03 -4.25
CA PRO A 170 -5.13 -7.10 -5.40
C PRO A 170 -4.57 -6.28 -6.57
N VAL A 171 -4.58 -6.87 -7.76
CA VAL A 171 -4.16 -6.23 -9.01
C VAL A 171 -5.36 -6.08 -9.94
N VAL A 172 -5.61 -4.87 -10.42
CA VAL A 172 -6.67 -4.54 -11.37
C VAL A 172 -6.04 -4.13 -12.69
N ILE A 173 -6.45 -4.75 -13.78
CA ILE A 173 -6.04 -4.35 -15.14
C ILE A 173 -7.03 -3.31 -15.65
N CYS A 174 -6.55 -2.09 -15.89
CA CYS A 174 -7.32 -0.98 -16.41
C CYS A 174 -6.97 -0.79 -17.90
N CYS A 175 -7.95 -1.03 -18.78
CA CYS A 175 -7.80 -0.78 -20.21
C CYS A 175 -8.16 0.68 -20.49
N ASN A 176 -7.18 1.49 -20.87
CA ASN A 176 -7.32 2.90 -21.16
C ASN A 176 -7.41 3.18 -22.67
N LYS A 177 -7.87 4.38 -23.05
CA LYS A 177 -8.07 4.84 -24.44
C LYS A 177 -9.11 4.05 -25.23
N THR A 178 -10.13 3.53 -24.55
CA THR A 178 -11.24 2.76 -25.14
C THR A 178 -12.23 3.62 -25.92
N ASP A 179 -12.09 4.94 -25.86
CA ASP A 179 -12.90 5.93 -26.57
C ASP A 179 -12.64 5.94 -28.09
N LYS A 180 -11.52 5.37 -28.55
CA LYS A 180 -11.19 5.34 -29.98
C LYS A 180 -11.69 4.06 -30.65
N VAL A 181 -12.14 4.18 -31.90
CA VAL A 181 -12.74 3.10 -32.70
C VAL A 181 -11.83 1.88 -32.94
N THR A 182 -10.52 2.06 -32.89
CA THR A 182 -9.53 0.99 -33.07
C THR A 182 -9.14 0.30 -31.74
N ALA A 183 -9.78 0.66 -30.62
CA ALA A 183 -9.47 0.06 -29.33
C ALA A 183 -9.91 -1.41 -29.25
N HIS A 184 -9.06 -2.25 -28.68
CA HIS A 184 -9.40 -3.64 -28.40
C HIS A 184 -10.39 -3.77 -27.23
N THR A 185 -11.25 -4.79 -27.30
CA THR A 185 -12.19 -5.10 -26.21
C THR A 185 -11.46 -5.68 -25.00
N LYS A 186 -12.05 -5.48 -23.81
CA LYS A 186 -11.51 -6.01 -22.54
C LYS A 186 -11.39 -7.54 -22.55
N GLU A 187 -12.32 -8.24 -23.19
CA GLU A 187 -12.29 -9.69 -23.35
C GLU A 187 -11.11 -10.14 -24.21
N PHE A 188 -10.86 -9.43 -25.31
CA PHE A 188 -9.74 -9.72 -26.20
C PHE A 188 -8.40 -9.50 -25.49
N ILE A 189 -8.24 -8.37 -24.81
CA ILE A 189 -7.04 -8.04 -24.04
C ILE A 189 -6.77 -9.11 -22.97
N ARG A 190 -7.81 -9.50 -22.20
CA ARG A 190 -7.71 -10.56 -21.20
C ARG A 190 -7.21 -11.87 -21.81
N LYS A 191 -7.86 -12.35 -22.88
CA LYS A 191 -7.52 -13.63 -23.52
C LYS A 191 -6.09 -13.66 -24.07
N GLN A 192 -5.63 -12.56 -24.66
CA GLN A 192 -4.26 -12.47 -25.20
C GLN A 192 -3.22 -12.37 -24.08
N LEU A 193 -3.48 -11.60 -23.02
CA LEU A 193 -2.58 -11.54 -21.87
C LEU A 193 -2.45 -12.90 -21.18
N GLU A 194 -3.56 -13.60 -20.97
CA GLU A 194 -3.54 -14.95 -20.40
C GLU A 194 -2.67 -15.89 -21.26
N LYS A 195 -2.91 -15.92 -22.57
CA LYS A 195 -2.14 -16.74 -23.52
C LYS A 195 -0.64 -16.43 -23.45
N GLU A 196 -0.25 -15.15 -23.49
CA GLU A 196 1.15 -14.74 -23.49
C GLU A 196 1.84 -15.00 -22.14
N MET A 197 1.13 -14.84 -21.02
CA MET A 197 1.64 -15.17 -19.69
C MET A 197 1.90 -16.67 -19.53
N TYR A 198 1.04 -17.54 -20.08
CA TYR A 198 1.30 -18.97 -20.10
C TYR A 198 2.57 -19.32 -20.85
N VAL A 199 2.80 -18.69 -22.02
CA VAL A 199 4.03 -18.87 -22.80
C VAL A 199 5.24 -18.39 -22.02
N SER A 200 5.17 -17.21 -21.41
CA SER A 200 6.27 -16.64 -20.61
C SER A 200 6.64 -17.53 -19.42
N ARG A 201 5.64 -18.07 -18.72
CA ARG A 201 5.84 -19.03 -17.62
C ARG A 201 6.48 -20.33 -18.10
N PHE A 202 6.01 -20.86 -19.24
CA PHE A 202 6.52 -22.11 -19.80
C PHE A 202 7.98 -21.97 -20.26
N PHE A 203 8.32 -20.85 -20.90
CA PHE A 203 9.69 -20.55 -21.29
C PHE A 203 10.64 -20.43 -20.08
N LEU A 204 10.18 -19.83 -18.98
CA LEU A 204 10.96 -19.74 -17.75
C LEU A 204 11.23 -21.13 -17.14
N LEU A 205 10.24 -22.02 -17.12
CA LEU A 205 10.39 -23.40 -16.61
C LEU A 205 11.41 -24.20 -17.44
N LEU A 206 11.35 -24.08 -18.77
CA LEU A 206 12.32 -24.71 -19.67
C LEU A 206 13.76 -24.24 -19.46
N LEU A 207 13.96 -22.97 -19.11
CA LEU A 207 15.30 -22.42 -18.83
C LEU A 207 15.90 -22.90 -17.49
N PHE A 208 15.07 -23.38 -16.56
CA PHE A 208 15.54 -23.94 -15.28
C PHE A 208 15.70 -25.47 -15.31
N GLU A 209 15.32 -26.14 -16.41
CA GLU A 209 15.50 -27.59 -16.61
C GLU A 209 16.78 -27.96 -17.40
N PHE A 210 17.64 -27.00 -17.72
CA PHE A 210 19.00 -27.20 -18.29
C PHE A 210 20.06 -26.59 -17.38
#